data_AF-A0A1W1C507-F1
#
_entry.id   AF-A0A1W1C507-F1
#
_cell.length_a   1.000
_cell.length_b   1.000
_cell.length_c   1.000
_cell.angle_alpha   90.00
_cell.angle_beta   90.00
_cell.angle_gamma   90.00
#
_symmetry.space_group_name_H-M   'P 1'
#
loop_
_entity.id
_entity.type
_entity.pdbx_description
1 polymer ?
#
loop_
_entity_poly.entity_id
_entity_poly.type
_entity_poly.pdbx_seq_one_letter_code
_entity_poly.pdbx_strand_id
1 'polypeptide(L)'
;MADTQMKRLVEMMHRESVSSYLDICIPALQVKRKHLNALSKGDVLPLNSKELRVEVLDGNHILAQGVYGVYQNSRSVLIEDQPTEIVDRLDKKKYETIRVHLGTIERSKYGSDKIVRLITDSRFDALLYRADDRLLAKAILVQIDGEMALEIGEIVE
;
A
#
# COMPACT_ATOMS: atom_id res chain seq x y z
N MET A 1 -19.94 21.05 38.09
CA MET A 1 -20.03 21.51 36.69
C MET A 1 -18.66 21.38 35.99
N ALA A 2 -18.02 20.20 36.07
CA ALA A 2 -16.69 19.94 35.46
C ALA A 2 -16.74 18.82 34.40
N ASP A 3 -17.78 17.96 34.43
CA ASP A 3 -17.96 16.85 33.48
C ASP A 3 -18.15 17.26 32.01
N THR A 4 -18.61 18.48 31.75
CA THR A 4 -18.97 18.90 30.38
C THR A 4 -17.76 19.34 29.55
N GLN A 5 -16.70 19.83 30.19
CA GLN A 5 -15.46 20.22 29.49
C GLN A 5 -14.59 19.01 29.16
N MET A 6 -14.53 18.04 30.07
CA MET A 6 -13.72 16.83 29.87
C MET A 6 -14.29 15.95 28.75
N LYS A 7 -15.63 15.80 28.67
CA LYS A 7 -16.29 15.12 27.53
C LYS A 7 -16.02 15.81 26.19
N ARG A 8 -16.08 17.15 26.14
CA ARG A 8 -15.75 17.90 24.91
C ARG A 8 -14.28 17.79 24.53
N LEU A 9 -13.37 17.78 25.51
CA LEU A 9 -11.94 17.56 25.26
C LEU A 9 -11.69 16.15 24.71
N VAL A 10 -12.34 15.13 25.29
CA VAL A 10 -12.27 13.73 24.82
C VAL A 10 -12.88 13.56 23.43
N GLU A 11 -13.99 14.24 23.12
CA GLU A 11 -14.59 14.29 21.76
C GLU A 11 -13.70 15.02 20.75
N MET A 12 -12.97 16.06 21.18
CA MET A 12 -11.99 16.76 20.34
C MET A 12 -10.68 15.97 20.15
N MET A 13 -10.29 15.16 21.13
CA MET A 13 -9.14 14.24 21.04
C MET A 13 -9.46 12.95 20.27
N HIS A 14 -10.73 12.52 20.25
CA HIS A 14 -11.22 11.40 19.42
C HIS A 14 -11.43 11.78 17.95
N ARG A 15 -11.31 13.07 17.59
CA ARG A 15 -10.95 13.42 16.21
C ARG A 15 -9.47 13.08 16.06
N GLU A 16 -9.19 11.79 15.83
CA GLU A 16 -7.88 11.36 15.36
C GLU A 16 -7.41 12.39 14.33
N SER A 17 -6.22 12.95 14.56
CA SER A 17 -5.62 13.91 13.65
C SER A 17 -5.65 13.28 12.26
N VAL A 18 -6.57 13.76 11.42
CA VAL A 18 -6.79 13.23 10.08
C VAL A 18 -5.43 13.21 9.41
N SER A 19 -4.94 12.00 9.08
CA SER A 19 -3.61 11.86 8.51
C SER A 19 -3.51 12.78 7.30
N SER A 20 -2.49 13.63 7.30
CA SER A 20 -2.24 14.55 6.20
C SER A 20 -1.77 13.81 4.95
N TYR A 21 -1.48 12.51 5.09
CA TYR A 21 -1.02 11.62 4.04
C TYR A 21 -1.92 10.39 3.92
N LEU A 22 -2.06 9.91 2.69
CA LEU A 22 -2.73 8.66 2.35
C LEU A 22 -1.71 7.69 1.79
N ASP A 23 -1.82 6.43 2.18
CA ASP A 23 -0.94 5.35 1.72
C ASP A 23 -1.40 4.88 0.34
N ILE A 24 -0.45 4.60 -0.55
CA ILE A 24 -0.70 3.97 -1.85
C ILE A 24 -0.15 2.55 -1.79
N CYS A 25 -1.04 1.58 -1.83
CA CYS A 25 -0.70 0.17 -1.68
C CYS A 25 -1.15 -0.65 -2.89
N ILE A 26 -0.46 -1.75 -3.17
CA ILE A 26 -1.03 -2.81 -4.01
C ILE A 26 -2.13 -3.51 -3.21
N PRO A 27 -3.26 -3.90 -3.84
CA PRO A 27 -4.22 -4.82 -3.25
C PRO A 27 -3.55 -5.96 -2.47
N ALA A 28 -4.06 -6.26 -1.29
CA ALA A 28 -3.43 -7.17 -0.35
C ALA A 28 -3.08 -8.53 -1.01
N LEU A 29 -1.80 -8.90 -0.98
CA LEU A 29 -1.31 -10.11 -1.62
C LEU A 29 -1.30 -11.25 -0.61
N GLN A 30 -1.77 -12.44 -1.01
CA GLN A 30 -1.69 -13.64 -0.19
C GLN A 30 -0.55 -14.54 -0.67
N VAL A 31 0.48 -14.68 0.16
CA VAL A 31 1.67 -15.46 -0.16
C VAL A 31 1.76 -16.66 0.78
N LYS A 32 2.24 -17.81 0.30
CA LYS A 32 2.45 -18.98 1.15
C LYS A 32 3.50 -18.63 2.21
N ARG A 33 3.20 -18.89 3.49
CA ARG A 33 4.11 -18.62 4.62
C ARG A 33 5.52 -19.18 4.39
N LYS A 34 5.61 -20.39 3.85
CA LYS A 34 6.89 -21.04 3.53
C LYS A 34 7.76 -20.26 2.52
N HIS A 35 7.16 -19.52 1.60
CA HIS A 35 7.89 -18.69 0.64
C HIS A 35 8.31 -17.37 1.28
N LEU A 36 7.46 -16.76 2.10
CA LEU A 36 7.83 -15.54 2.84
C LEU A 36 8.99 -15.80 3.82
N ASN A 37 8.99 -16.94 4.50
CA ASN A 37 10.06 -17.30 5.43
C ASN A 37 11.38 -17.70 4.74
N ALA A 38 11.34 -17.98 3.43
CA ALA A 38 12.52 -18.30 2.62
C ALA A 38 12.93 -17.13 1.71
N LEU A 39 12.26 -15.97 1.85
CA LEU A 39 12.44 -14.82 0.97
C LEU A 39 13.87 -14.29 1.10
N SER A 40 14.51 -14.14 -0.05
CA SER A 40 15.91 -13.74 -0.17
C SER A 40 16.05 -12.56 -1.12
N LYS A 41 17.17 -11.83 -1.00
CA LYS A 41 17.52 -10.79 -1.95
C LYS A 41 17.68 -11.38 -3.36
N GLY A 42 17.07 -10.73 -4.35
CA GLY A 42 17.02 -11.17 -5.74
C GLY A 42 15.81 -12.05 -6.06
N ASP A 43 15.03 -12.47 -5.05
CA ASP A 43 13.76 -13.16 -5.30
C ASP A 43 12.78 -12.23 -6.03
N VAL A 44 11.96 -12.82 -6.90
CA VAL A 44 10.96 -12.10 -7.68
C VAL A 44 9.57 -12.56 -7.23
N LEU A 45 8.75 -11.60 -6.82
CA LEU A 45 7.34 -11.80 -6.52
C LEU A 45 6.48 -11.31 -7.70
N PRO A 46 5.91 -12.21 -8.52
CA PRO A 46 5.08 -11.81 -9.64
C PRO A 46 3.75 -11.23 -9.15
N LEU A 47 3.31 -10.12 -9.76
CA LEU A 47 2.02 -9.49 -9.48
C LEU A 47 0.94 -9.93 -10.47
N ASN A 48 1.32 -10.68 -11.52
CA ASN A 48 0.43 -11.25 -12.55
C ASN A 48 -0.52 -10.21 -13.17
N SER A 49 -0.02 -8.99 -13.39
CA SER A 49 -0.80 -7.92 -14.01
C SER A 49 0.04 -7.11 -14.98
N LYS A 50 -0.58 -6.72 -16.09
CA LYS A 50 0.01 -5.79 -17.08
C LYS A 50 -0.02 -4.34 -16.60
N GLU A 51 -1.03 -3.99 -15.81
CA GLU A 51 -1.21 -2.67 -15.20
C GLU A 51 -1.17 -2.81 -13.69
N LEU A 52 -0.42 -1.96 -13.00
CA LEU A 52 -0.33 -2.02 -11.55
C LEU A 52 -1.51 -1.30 -10.92
N ARG A 53 -2.53 -2.07 -10.52
CA ARG A 53 -3.66 -1.57 -9.73
C ARG A 53 -3.21 -1.30 -8.29
N VAL A 54 -3.69 -0.19 -7.75
CA VAL A 54 -3.37 0.26 -6.39
C VAL A 54 -4.62 0.70 -5.64
N GLU A 55 -4.53 0.72 -4.33
CA GLU A 55 -5.52 1.20 -3.38
C GLU A 55 -4.99 2.44 -2.68
N VAL A 56 -5.85 3.45 -2.56
CA VAL A 56 -5.61 4.64 -1.75
C VAL A 56 -6.17 4.38 -0.37
N LEU A 57 -5.32 4.35 0.65
CA LEU A 57 -5.68 3.97 2.01
C LEU A 57 -5.57 5.14 2.99
N ASP A 58 -6.54 5.21 3.90
CA ASP A 58 -6.48 5.98 5.14
C ASP A 58 -6.36 5.01 6.30
N GLY A 59 -5.11 4.74 6.72
CA GLY A 59 -4.82 3.60 7.61
C GLY A 59 -5.21 2.28 6.95
N ASN A 60 -6.24 1.62 7.49
CA ASN A 60 -6.76 0.34 6.96
C ASN A 60 -8.02 0.51 6.11
N HIS A 61 -8.48 1.74 5.88
CA HIS A 61 -9.69 2.00 5.11
C HIS A 61 -9.36 2.35 3.66
N ILE A 62 -9.91 1.59 2.71
CA ILE A 62 -9.78 1.86 1.27
C ILE A 62 -10.71 3.02 0.90
N LEU A 63 -10.12 4.12 0.41
CA LEU A 63 -10.85 5.30 -0.05
C LEU A 63 -11.18 5.24 -1.55
N ALA A 64 -10.23 4.73 -2.35
CA ALA A 64 -10.34 4.62 -3.80
C ALA A 64 -9.36 3.57 -4.33
N GLN A 65 -9.49 3.29 -5.62
CA GLN A 65 -8.50 2.53 -6.37
C GLN A 65 -7.81 3.44 -7.39
N GLY A 66 -6.80 2.92 -8.06
CA GLY A 66 -6.13 3.65 -9.11
C GLY A 66 -5.16 2.79 -9.91
N VAL A 67 -4.50 3.45 -10.85
CA VAL A 67 -3.45 2.85 -11.68
C VAL A 67 -2.13 3.55 -11.40
N TYR A 68 -1.13 2.77 -10.97
CA TYR A 68 0.23 3.25 -10.77
C TYR A 68 0.96 3.35 -12.10
N GLY A 69 1.76 4.40 -12.25
CA GLY A 69 2.64 4.57 -13.40
C GLY A 69 3.70 5.65 -13.20
N VAL A 70 4.36 6.01 -14.29
CA VAL A 70 5.31 7.13 -14.33
C VAL A 70 4.73 8.23 -15.20
N TYR A 71 4.55 9.42 -14.62
CA TYR A 71 4.09 10.61 -15.32
C TYR A 71 5.09 11.76 -15.07
N GLN A 72 5.55 12.43 -16.13
CA GLN A 72 6.55 13.51 -16.03
C GLN A 72 7.79 13.11 -15.20
N ASN A 73 8.36 11.93 -15.48
CA ASN A 73 9.51 11.35 -14.77
C ASN A 73 9.31 11.18 -13.25
N SER A 74 8.06 11.12 -12.80
CA SER A 74 7.72 10.93 -11.39
C SER A 74 6.75 9.77 -11.24
N ARG A 75 7.01 8.91 -10.24
CA ARG A 75 6.06 7.88 -9.82
C ARG A 75 4.75 8.55 -9.44
N SER A 76 3.66 8.11 -10.04
CA SER A 76 2.36 8.76 -9.92
C SER A 76 1.24 7.72 -9.93
N VAL A 77 0.09 8.10 -9.39
CA VAL A 77 -1.14 7.31 -9.43
C VAL A 77 -2.24 8.10 -10.13
N LEU A 78 -2.95 7.46 -11.06
CA LEU A 78 -4.24 7.94 -11.54
C LEU A 78 -5.33 7.38 -10.61
N ILE A 79 -6.04 8.26 -9.89
CA ILE A 79 -7.08 7.87 -8.94
C ILE A 79 -8.39 7.62 -9.69
N GLU A 80 -9.02 6.47 -9.47
CA GLU A 80 -10.28 6.04 -10.06
C GLU A 80 -11.34 5.82 -8.97
N ASP A 81 -12.57 6.28 -9.21
CA ASP A 81 -13.59 6.47 -8.17
C ASP A 81 -14.45 5.23 -7.86
N GLN A 82 -13.93 4.04 -8.12
CA GLN A 82 -14.66 2.79 -7.86
C GLN A 82 -13.78 1.81 -7.10
N PRO A 83 -14.09 1.54 -5.81
CA PRO A 83 -13.52 0.38 -5.15
C PRO A 83 -14.11 -0.88 -5.79
N THR A 84 -13.29 -1.60 -6.55
CA THR A 84 -13.59 -2.98 -6.93
C THR A 84 -13.50 -3.84 -5.68
N GLU A 85 -14.57 -4.55 -5.34
CA GLU A 85 -14.56 -5.51 -4.23
C GLU A 85 -13.42 -6.53 -4.42
N ILE A 86 -12.55 -6.66 -3.41
CA ILE A 86 -11.58 -7.75 -3.38
C ILE A 86 -12.23 -8.97 -2.72
N VAL A 87 -12.50 -9.97 -3.55
CA VAL A 87 -12.82 -11.34 -3.13
C VAL A 87 -11.57 -12.21 -3.32
N ASP A 88 -10.99 -12.69 -2.21
CA ASP A 88 -11.05 -14.11 -1.82
C ASP A 88 -10.20 -14.37 -0.57
N ARG A 89 -10.78 -15.07 0.40
CA ARG A 89 -10.07 -15.50 1.63
C ARG A 89 -9.52 -16.90 1.39
N LEU A 90 -8.24 -17.04 1.05
CA LEU A 90 -7.57 -18.34 1.12
C LEU A 90 -7.37 -18.75 2.59
N ASP A 91 -7.04 -20.03 2.80
CA ASP A 91 -6.78 -20.59 4.13
C ASP A 91 -5.62 -19.85 4.83
N LYS A 92 -5.97 -19.08 5.88
CA LYS A 92 -5.04 -18.32 6.74
C LYS A 92 -3.98 -19.19 7.43
N LYS A 93 -4.13 -20.52 7.50
CA LYS A 93 -3.09 -21.40 8.05
C LYS A 93 -1.90 -21.56 7.11
N LYS A 94 -2.17 -21.54 5.79
CA LYS A 94 -1.16 -21.80 4.75
C LYS A 94 -0.63 -20.51 4.12
N TYR A 95 -1.49 -19.49 4.05
CA TYR A 95 -1.20 -18.21 3.44
C TYR A 95 -1.11 -17.11 4.49
N GLU A 96 -0.27 -16.13 4.22
CA GLU A 96 -0.15 -14.90 4.98
C GLU A 96 -0.37 -13.72 4.04
N THR A 97 -1.13 -12.75 4.52
CA THR A 97 -1.41 -11.53 3.79
C THR A 97 -0.25 -10.56 4.01
N ILE A 98 0.30 -10.06 2.91
CA ILE A 98 1.30 -9.01 2.92
C ILE A 98 0.70 -7.73 2.33
N ARG A 99 1.06 -6.59 2.93
CA ARG A 99 0.74 -5.26 2.43
C ARG A 99 1.95 -4.72 1.69
N VAL A 100 1.77 -4.32 0.44
CA VAL A 100 2.86 -3.72 -0.35
C VAL A 100 2.59 -2.24 -0.51
N HIS A 101 3.41 -1.42 0.14
CA HIS A 101 3.31 0.04 0.15
C HIS A 101 4.28 0.64 -0.88
N LEU A 102 3.76 1.45 -1.80
CA LEU A 102 4.53 2.07 -2.88
C LEU A 102 4.93 3.52 -2.58
N GLY A 103 4.27 4.16 -1.63
CA GLY A 103 4.48 5.56 -1.29
C GLY A 103 3.23 6.20 -0.74
N THR A 104 3.32 7.51 -0.49
CA THR A 104 2.22 8.30 0.05
C THR A 104 1.84 9.43 -0.89
N ILE A 105 0.61 9.94 -0.73
CA ILE A 105 0.16 11.20 -1.32
C ILE A 105 -0.33 12.12 -0.22
N GLU A 106 -0.21 13.44 -0.42
CA GLU A 106 -0.87 14.40 0.46
C GLU A 106 -2.39 14.28 0.30
N ARG A 107 -3.12 14.21 1.41
CA ARG A 107 -4.59 14.14 1.40
C ARG A 107 -5.22 15.32 0.65
N SER A 108 -4.61 16.51 0.69
CA SER A 108 -5.09 17.70 -0.04
C SER A 108 -5.06 17.54 -1.57
N LYS A 109 -4.23 16.61 -2.09
CA LYS A 109 -4.11 16.30 -3.52
C LYS A 109 -5.04 15.18 -3.97
N TYR A 110 -5.68 14.49 -3.04
CA TYR A 110 -6.66 13.44 -3.32
C TYR A 110 -7.84 13.97 -4.16
N GLY A 111 -8.34 13.14 -5.05
CA GLY A 111 -9.52 13.40 -5.87
C GLY A 111 -9.53 12.52 -7.10
N SER A 112 -10.72 12.09 -7.48
CA SER A 112 -11.02 11.26 -8.65
C SER A 112 -10.51 11.89 -9.94
N ASP A 113 -10.09 11.04 -10.88
CA ASP A 113 -9.57 11.40 -12.20
C ASP A 113 -8.32 12.30 -12.18
N LYS A 114 -7.63 12.37 -11.03
CA LYS A 114 -6.37 13.10 -10.89
C LYS A 114 -5.19 12.15 -10.99
N ILE A 115 -4.17 12.62 -11.70
CA ILE A 115 -2.82 12.07 -11.62
C ILE A 115 -2.11 12.75 -10.46
N VAL A 116 -1.75 12.00 -9.43
CA VAL A 116 -1.08 12.51 -8.23
C VAL A 116 0.31 11.90 -8.12
N ARG A 117 1.32 12.75 -7.96
CA ARG A 117 2.71 12.33 -7.74
C ARG A 117 2.86 11.71 -6.34
N LEU A 118 3.54 10.57 -6.30
CA LEU A 118 3.88 9.89 -5.05
C LEU A 118 5.07 10.52 -4.35
N ILE A 119 5.03 10.51 -3.02
CA ILE A 119 6.15 10.75 -2.13
C ILE A 119 6.71 9.38 -1.76
N THR A 120 7.92 9.07 -2.21
CA THR A 120 8.55 7.75 -2.06
C THR A 120 9.97 7.87 -1.52
N ASP A 121 10.49 6.76 -0.97
CA ASP A 121 11.93 6.59 -0.77
C ASP A 121 12.62 6.51 -2.15
N SER A 122 13.78 7.18 -2.30
CA SER A 122 14.49 7.24 -3.58
C SER A 122 15.18 5.93 -3.97
N ARG A 123 15.39 4.99 -3.05
CA ARG A 123 16.17 3.77 -3.32
C ARG A 123 15.32 2.55 -3.71
N PHE A 124 14.09 2.46 -3.20
CA PHE A 124 13.19 1.33 -3.42
C PHE A 124 11.84 1.84 -3.95
N ASP A 125 11.16 1.02 -4.75
CA ASP A 125 9.81 1.33 -5.24
C ASP A 125 8.73 0.89 -4.25
N ALA A 126 9.02 -0.13 -3.44
CA ALA A 126 8.03 -0.77 -2.59
C ALA A 126 8.60 -1.20 -1.23
N LEU A 127 7.75 -1.17 -0.22
CA LEU A 127 7.96 -1.69 1.13
C LEU A 127 6.94 -2.80 1.39
N LEU A 128 7.41 -3.98 1.78
CA LEU A 128 6.56 -5.14 2.04
C LEU A 128 6.37 -5.29 3.54
N TYR A 129 5.13 -5.27 4.01
CA TYR A 129 4.77 -5.43 5.40
C TYR A 129 4.00 -6.74 5.61
N ARG A 130 4.21 -7.38 6.76
CA ARG A 130 3.34 -8.44 7.26
C ARG A 130 2.02 -7.86 7.77
N ALA A 131 1.06 -8.74 8.06
CA ALA A 131 -0.25 -8.35 8.59
C ALA A 131 -0.20 -7.67 9.98
N ASP A 132 0.91 -7.77 10.70
CA ASP A 132 1.17 -7.12 11.98
C ASP A 132 1.98 -5.81 11.84
N ASP A 133 1.99 -5.22 10.63
CA ASP A 133 2.72 -4.00 10.27
C ASP A 133 4.25 -4.07 10.45
N ARG A 134 4.81 -5.28 10.58
CA ARG A 134 6.27 -5.47 10.56
C ARG A 134 6.79 -5.39 9.14
N LEU A 135 7.80 -4.54 8.92
CA LEU A 135 8.50 -4.41 7.64
C LEU A 135 9.30 -5.69 7.36
N LEU A 136 8.93 -6.42 6.31
CA LEU A 136 9.55 -7.67 5.90
C LEU A 136 10.75 -7.41 4.97
N ALA A 137 10.52 -6.61 3.93
CA ALA A 137 11.47 -6.41 2.85
C ALA A 137 11.26 -5.09 2.12
N LYS A 138 12.28 -4.65 1.39
CA LYS A 138 12.22 -3.54 0.45
C LYS A 138 12.45 -4.07 -0.96
N ALA A 139 11.66 -3.59 -1.90
CA ALA A 139 11.62 -4.12 -3.26
C ALA A 139 11.63 -3.03 -4.32
N ILE A 140 12.00 -3.44 -5.53
CA ILE A 140 12.02 -2.62 -6.74
C ILE A 140 10.96 -3.20 -7.67
N LEU A 141 10.22 -2.33 -8.34
CA LEU A 141 9.18 -2.71 -9.28
C LEU A 141 9.84 -2.98 -10.64
N VAL A 142 9.72 -4.21 -11.13
CA VAL A 142 10.32 -4.66 -12.38
C VAL A 142 9.25 -5.20 -13.32
N GLN A 143 9.57 -5.27 -14.61
CA GLN A 143 8.71 -5.89 -15.62
C GLN A 143 9.43 -7.12 -16.18
N ILE A 144 8.77 -8.28 -16.12
CA ILE A 144 9.28 -9.57 -16.60
C ILE A 144 8.24 -10.15 -17.55
N ASP A 145 8.65 -10.46 -18.78
CA ASP A 145 7.78 -11.01 -19.83
C ASP A 145 6.47 -10.22 -20.08
N GLY A 146 6.53 -8.90 -19.86
CA GLY A 146 5.39 -8.00 -20.03
C GLY A 146 4.48 -7.87 -18.80
N GLU A 147 4.77 -8.57 -17.71
CA GLU A 147 4.01 -8.52 -16.46
C GLU A 147 4.81 -7.80 -15.35
N MET A 148 4.10 -7.13 -14.45
CA MET A 148 4.69 -6.45 -13.31
C MET A 148 5.09 -7.46 -12.22
N ALA A 149 6.25 -7.24 -11.61
CA ALA A 149 6.76 -8.04 -10.51
C ALA A 149 7.55 -7.16 -9.52
N LEU A 150 7.79 -7.68 -8.32
CA LEU A 150 8.62 -7.05 -7.30
C LEU A 150 9.90 -7.86 -7.11
N GLU A 151 11.04 -7.26 -7.41
CA GLU A 151 12.36 -7.84 -7.09
C GLU A 151 12.78 -7.41 -5.69
N ILE A 152 13.07 -8.38 -4.82
CA ILE A 152 13.48 -8.12 -3.45
C ILE A 152 14.91 -7.57 -3.42
N GLY A 153 15.08 -6.33 -3.00
CA GLY A 153 16.39 -5.68 -2.93
C GLY A 153 17.05 -5.78 -1.56
N GLU A 154 16.26 -5.80 -0.48
CA GLU A 154 16.73 -5.86 0.91
C GLU A 154 15.72 -6.60 1.79
N ILE A 155 16.19 -7.53 2.62
CA ILE A 155 15.41 -8.17 3.69
C ILE A 155 15.68 -7.41 4.99
N VAL A 156 14.63 -7.07 5.73
CA VAL A 156 14.75 -6.23 6.94
C VAL A 156 14.64 -7.04 8.23
N GLU A 157 13.84 -8.12 8.23
CA GLU A 157 13.46 -8.96 9.39
C GLU A 157 12.98 -8.24 10.67
#